data_AF-A0A7R8H2W2-F1
#
_entry.id   AF-A0A7R8H2W2-F1
#
_cell.length_a   1.000
_cell.length_b   1.000
_cell.length_c   1.000
_cell.angle_alpha   90.00
_cell.angle_beta   90.00
_cell.angle_gamma   90.00
#
_symmetry.space_group_name_H-M   'P 1'
#
loop_
_entity.id
_entity.type
_entity.pdbx_description
1 polymer ?
#
loop_
_entity_poly.entity_id
_entity_poly.type
_entity_poly.pdbx_seq_one_letter_code
_entity_poly.pdbx_strand_id
1 'polypeptide(L)'
;MQDSNKYCGIVMDEMSIESTLKYDVGDQLVRGYDTFKPSSDELTTHALVFVLVGVKTRWKQVVAYHFTGSSFNKKDVALVLKEIAIAAHKSRVFFIFADVPHLLKNLCNHLTNDQDITLTADIVSTYKLPSSTISLQPFQDLILFQRDQELKLQPRLSPKNLLSHATGSAIRFLVDKFDYPESYLTTAWYCEQVDHWFDLMTSRNLGTALTEKKFLSLVKFSGLTTSEIKGLLDEDLLGGYLRNMDNSSSVLVIARNAIDEEAQ
;
A
#
# COMPACT_ATOMS: atom_id res chain seq x y z
N MET A 1 4.06 -1.50 32.39
CA MET A 1 3.74 -0.91 31.07
C MET A 1 2.67 -1.78 30.41
N GLN A 2 1.60 -1.21 29.85
CA GLN A 2 0.61 -2.00 29.10
C GLN A 2 1.27 -2.64 27.88
N ASP A 3 1.06 -3.94 27.65
CA ASP A 3 1.70 -4.69 26.56
C ASP A 3 1.42 -4.12 25.17
N SER A 4 0.32 -3.40 25.01
CA SER A 4 -0.02 -2.71 23.76
C SER A 4 0.99 -1.65 23.31
N ASN A 5 1.84 -1.13 24.20
CA ASN A 5 2.90 -0.17 23.82
C ASN A 5 4.10 -0.85 23.13
N LYS A 6 4.17 -2.19 23.17
CA LYS A 6 5.23 -2.98 22.54
C LYS A 6 4.93 -3.34 21.09
N TYR A 7 3.71 -3.08 20.60
CA TYR A 7 3.38 -3.32 19.20
C TYR A 7 4.20 -2.42 18.28
N CYS A 8 4.94 -3.06 17.38
CA CYS A 8 5.76 -2.39 16.39
C CYS A 8 5.47 -2.93 14.98
N GLY A 9 5.74 -2.08 13.99
CA GLY A 9 5.81 -2.44 12.59
C GLY A 9 7.26 -2.47 12.12
N ILE A 10 7.58 -3.33 11.16
CA ILE A 10 8.82 -3.25 10.38
C ILE A 10 8.46 -2.55 9.07
N VAL A 11 9.15 -1.45 8.75
CA VAL A 11 9.06 -0.77 7.47
C VAL A 11 10.40 -0.92 6.76
N MET A 12 10.37 -1.29 5.49
CA MET A 12 11.55 -1.29 4.64
C MET A 12 11.31 -0.46 3.39
N ASP A 13 12.36 0.21 2.92
CA ASP A 13 12.35 0.88 1.62
C ASP A 13 13.75 0.87 1.01
N GLU A 14 13.81 0.95 -0.31
CA GLU A 14 15.05 0.98 -1.08
C GLU A 14 15.26 2.38 -1.65
N MET A 15 16.44 2.95 -1.43
CA MET A 15 16.82 4.26 -1.95
C MET A 15 18.00 4.16 -2.91
N SER A 16 17.91 4.85 -4.04
CA SER A 16 19.02 4.96 -4.97
C SER A 16 20.17 5.77 -4.35
N ILE A 17 21.40 5.30 -4.55
CA ILE A 17 22.64 5.92 -4.09
C ILE A 17 23.62 6.07 -5.26
N GLU A 18 24.60 6.94 -5.08
CA GLU A 18 25.68 7.11 -6.05
C GLU A 18 26.60 5.89 -6.04
N SER A 19 26.67 5.20 -7.18
CA SER A 19 27.49 3.99 -7.34
C SER A 19 28.98 4.34 -7.39
N THR A 20 29.62 4.34 -6.22
CA THR A 20 31.02 4.74 -6.04
C THR A 20 31.70 3.90 -4.98
N LEU A 21 33.01 3.69 -5.16
CA LEU A 21 33.87 3.15 -4.11
C LEU A 21 34.33 4.27 -3.19
N LYS A 22 34.17 4.09 -1.89
CA LYS A 22 34.65 5.01 -0.86
C LYS A 22 35.49 4.27 0.15
N TYR A 23 36.68 4.78 0.39
CA TYR A 23 37.53 4.27 1.45
C TYR A 23 37.11 4.90 2.79
N ASP A 24 36.74 4.06 3.74
CA ASP A 24 36.44 4.46 5.10
C ASP A 24 37.71 4.39 5.95
N VAL A 25 38.18 5.55 6.41
CA VAL A 25 39.40 5.67 7.21
C VAL A 25 39.21 5.07 8.61
N GLY A 26 37.98 5.04 9.14
CA GLY A 26 37.70 4.54 10.49
C GLY A 26 37.90 3.03 10.59
N ASP A 27 37.27 2.29 9.67
CA ASP A 27 37.32 0.83 9.65
C ASP A 27 38.44 0.29 8.73
N GLN A 28 39.14 1.17 8.00
CA GLN A 28 40.13 0.83 6.98
C GLN A 28 39.58 -0.07 5.85
N LEU A 29 38.30 0.06 5.55
CA LEU A 29 37.59 -0.77 4.56
C LEU A 29 37.14 0.06 3.36
N VAL A 30 37.21 -0.55 2.17
CA VAL A 30 36.57 -0.01 0.97
C VAL A 30 35.10 -0.39 0.99
N ARG A 31 34.21 0.60 0.93
CA ARG A 31 32.75 0.45 0.82
C ARG A 31 32.31 0.72 -0.62
N GLY A 32 31.15 0.19 -1.00
CA GLY A 32 30.56 0.34 -2.33
C GLY A 32 30.20 -0.99 -3.01
N TYR A 33 30.44 -2.12 -2.34
CA TYR A 33 30.06 -3.46 -2.77
C TYR A 33 28.83 -3.98 -2.04
N ASP A 34 28.15 -4.95 -2.66
CA ASP A 34 26.90 -5.52 -2.16
C ASP A 34 27.11 -6.19 -0.79
N THR A 35 26.23 -5.88 0.16
CA THR A 35 26.33 -6.36 1.55
C THR A 35 25.85 -7.81 1.70
N PHE A 36 24.95 -8.27 0.83
CA PHE A 36 24.50 -9.67 0.79
C PHE A 36 25.46 -10.56 0.00
N LYS A 37 26.14 -9.99 -1.01
CA LYS A 37 27.12 -10.69 -1.86
C LYS A 37 28.45 -9.95 -1.89
N PRO A 38 29.22 -9.97 -0.79
CA PRO A 38 30.49 -9.24 -0.70
C PRO A 38 31.57 -9.76 -1.66
N SER A 39 31.41 -10.95 -2.23
CA SER A 39 32.29 -11.51 -3.26
C SER A 39 31.97 -11.05 -4.69
N SER A 40 30.94 -10.24 -4.87
CA SER A 40 30.59 -9.65 -6.15
C SER A 40 31.34 -8.34 -6.34
N ASP A 41 32.07 -8.20 -7.44
CA ASP A 41 32.72 -6.94 -7.83
C ASP A 41 31.72 -5.88 -8.35
N GLU A 42 30.42 -6.14 -8.29
CA GLU A 42 29.38 -5.20 -8.69
C GLU A 42 29.23 -4.07 -7.67
N LEU A 43 29.25 -2.84 -8.17
CA LEU A 43 29.04 -1.65 -7.35
C LEU A 43 27.56 -1.53 -6.98
N THR A 44 27.31 -1.17 -5.73
CA THR A 44 25.96 -0.97 -5.22
C THR A 44 25.35 0.29 -5.82
N THR A 45 24.08 0.22 -6.15
CA THR A 45 23.29 1.33 -6.70
C THR A 45 22.16 1.74 -5.77
N HIS A 46 21.88 0.92 -4.77
CA HIS A 46 20.81 1.16 -3.81
C HIS A 46 21.25 0.86 -2.38
N ALA A 47 20.56 1.49 -1.43
CA ALA A 47 20.60 1.16 -0.01
C ALA A 47 19.20 0.74 0.43
N LEU A 48 19.10 -0.49 0.91
CA LEU A 48 17.90 -1.06 1.52
C LEU A 48 17.95 -0.81 3.02
N VAL A 49 16.94 -0.11 3.56
CA VAL A 49 16.90 0.29 4.97
C VAL A 49 15.71 -0.34 5.67
N PHE A 50 15.92 -0.86 6.87
CA PHE A 50 14.88 -1.43 7.73
C PHE A 50 14.71 -0.58 8.99
N VAL A 51 13.46 -0.22 9.27
CA VAL A 51 13.08 0.66 10.37
C VAL A 51 11.98 0.00 11.20
N LEU A 52 12.19 -0.10 12.51
CA LEU A 52 11.11 -0.40 13.45
C LEU A 52 10.33 0.88 13.76
N VAL A 53 9.00 0.76 13.74
CA VAL A 53 8.08 1.85 14.05
C VAL A 53 7.10 1.42 15.13
N GLY A 54 6.83 2.29 16.10
CA GLY A 54 5.80 2.03 17.10
C GLY A 54 4.39 2.19 16.53
N VAL A 55 3.50 1.23 16.81
CA VAL A 55 2.10 1.27 16.34
C VAL A 55 1.25 2.15 17.24
N LYS A 56 1.33 1.96 18.56
CA LYS A 56 0.54 2.73 19.54
C LYS A 56 1.24 4.03 19.96
N THR A 57 2.53 3.94 20.26
CA THR A 57 3.37 5.09 20.63
C THR A 57 4.25 5.46 19.45
N ARG A 58 4.46 6.75 19.22
CA ARG A 58 5.25 7.22 18.07
C ARG A 58 6.74 7.17 18.39
N TRP A 59 7.41 6.17 17.84
CA TRP A 59 8.86 6.05 17.83
C TRP A 59 9.31 5.39 16.52
N LYS A 60 10.56 5.65 16.13
CA LYS A 60 11.20 5.05 14.95
C LYS A 60 12.65 4.74 15.27
N GLN A 61 13.14 3.59 14.82
CA GLN A 61 14.53 3.19 14.97
C GLN A 61 15.01 2.45 13.72
N VAL A 62 16.10 2.91 13.11
CA VAL A 62 16.78 2.16 12.06
C VAL A 62 17.45 0.96 12.71
N VAL A 63 17.17 -0.25 12.20
CA VAL A 63 17.65 -1.50 12.79
C VAL A 63 18.58 -2.29 11.89
N ALA A 64 18.48 -2.10 10.57
CA ALA A 64 19.40 -2.68 9.61
C ALA A 64 19.48 -1.83 8.36
N TYR A 65 20.61 -1.90 7.66
CA TYR A 65 20.78 -1.38 6.32
C TYR A 65 21.69 -2.33 5.53
N HIS A 66 21.39 -2.48 4.24
CA HIS A 66 22.17 -3.30 3.33
C HIS A 66 22.34 -2.54 2.02
N PHE A 67 23.53 -2.59 1.44
CA PHE A 67 23.77 -2.05 0.11
C PHE A 67 23.52 -3.13 -0.93
N THR A 68 22.74 -2.79 -1.96
CA THR A 68 22.27 -3.70 -2.99
C THR A 68 22.61 -3.17 -4.38
N GLY A 69 22.76 -4.10 -5.33
CA GLY A 69 22.84 -3.78 -6.76
C GLY A 69 21.51 -3.24 -7.32
N SER A 70 21.27 -3.45 -8.61
CA SER A 70 20.05 -2.96 -9.29
C SER A 70 18.74 -3.59 -8.79
N SER A 71 18.82 -4.69 -8.04
CA SER A 71 17.67 -5.36 -7.40
C SER A 71 18.15 -6.22 -6.22
N PHE A 72 17.34 -6.31 -5.17
CA PHE A 72 17.60 -7.21 -4.05
C PHE A 72 17.07 -8.62 -4.29
N ASN A 73 17.72 -9.61 -3.68
CA ASN A 73 17.25 -10.99 -3.69
C ASN A 73 16.16 -11.20 -2.64
N LYS A 74 15.00 -11.70 -3.07
CA LYS A 74 13.84 -11.99 -2.20
C LYS A 74 14.19 -12.87 -1.00
N LYS A 75 15.10 -13.85 -1.17
CA LYS A 75 15.51 -14.75 -0.09
C LYS A 75 16.30 -14.03 0.99
N ASP A 76 17.19 -13.13 0.59
CA ASP A 76 18.09 -12.42 1.50
C ASP A 76 17.30 -11.41 2.34
N VAL A 77 16.36 -10.69 1.72
CA VAL A 77 15.43 -9.81 2.44
C VAL A 77 14.53 -10.58 3.40
N ALA A 78 14.01 -11.74 3.00
CA ALA A 78 13.19 -12.58 3.89
C ALA A 78 13.96 -13.06 5.13
N LEU A 79 15.26 -13.36 4.98
CA LEU A 79 16.13 -13.71 6.10
C LEU A 79 16.32 -12.53 7.06
N VAL A 80 16.64 -11.34 6.54
CA VAL A 80 16.80 -10.13 7.36
C VAL A 80 15.50 -9.78 8.10
N LEU A 81 14.36 -9.84 7.41
CA LEU A 81 13.05 -9.62 8.05
C LEU A 81 12.80 -10.62 9.18
N LYS A 82 13.16 -11.88 8.99
CA LYS A 82 13.03 -12.93 10.01
C LYS A 82 13.94 -12.67 11.21
N GLU A 83 15.19 -12.25 10.98
CA GLU A 83 16.14 -11.93 12.04
C GLU A 83 15.68 -10.72 12.86
N ILE A 84 15.31 -9.62 12.19
CA ILE A 84 14.75 -8.43 12.84
C ILE A 84 13.51 -8.81 13.64
N ALA A 85 12.63 -9.62 13.05
CA ALA A 85 11.42 -10.05 13.71
C ALA A 85 11.70 -10.86 14.98
N ILE A 86 12.57 -11.88 14.93
CA ILE A 86 12.96 -12.69 16.09
C ILE A 86 13.60 -11.82 17.18
N ALA A 87 14.44 -10.87 16.78
CA ALA A 87 15.12 -9.96 17.71
C ALA A 87 14.15 -8.96 18.36
N ALA A 88 13.21 -8.40 17.58
CA ALA A 88 12.24 -7.43 18.06
C ALA A 88 11.13 -8.08 18.89
N HIS A 89 10.71 -9.30 18.53
CA HIS A 89 9.57 -9.95 19.15
C HIS A 89 9.56 -11.48 19.01
N LYS A 90 9.18 -12.19 20.07
CA LYS A 90 9.03 -13.67 20.05
C LYS A 90 7.78 -14.17 19.30
N SER A 91 7.06 -13.30 18.59
CA SER A 91 5.78 -13.65 17.98
C SER A 91 5.91 -14.32 16.64
N ARG A 92 4.93 -15.18 16.35
CA ARG A 92 4.89 -16.04 15.17
C ARG A 92 3.98 -15.51 14.05
N VAL A 93 3.25 -14.42 14.28
CA VAL A 93 2.25 -13.90 13.33
C VAL A 93 2.65 -12.50 12.85
N PHE A 94 2.68 -12.34 11.53
CA PHE A 94 3.05 -11.12 10.82
C PHE A 94 1.94 -10.72 9.84
N PHE A 95 1.48 -9.49 9.90
CA PHE A 95 0.57 -8.91 8.91
C PHE A 95 1.36 -8.05 7.94
N ILE A 96 1.31 -8.40 6.66
CA ILE A 96 2.02 -7.71 5.58
C ILE A 96 1.05 -6.71 4.95
N PHE A 97 1.45 -5.44 4.92
CA PHE A 97 0.73 -4.38 4.21
C PHE A 97 1.64 -3.78 3.14
N ALA A 98 1.08 -3.54 1.96
CA ALA A 98 1.73 -2.76 0.92
C ALA A 98 1.57 -1.26 1.20
N ASP A 99 2.45 -0.46 0.63
CA ASP A 99 2.34 0.99 0.71
C ASP A 99 1.11 1.51 -0.04
N VAL A 100 0.16 2.03 0.72
CA VAL A 100 -1.16 2.45 0.25
C VAL A 100 -1.08 3.62 -0.75
N PRO A 101 -0.28 4.69 -0.51
CA PRO A 101 0.01 5.71 -1.52
C PRO A 101 0.53 5.16 -2.84
N HIS A 102 1.46 4.20 -2.82
CA HIS A 102 1.94 3.56 -4.05
C HIS A 102 0.84 2.76 -4.76
N LEU A 103 -0.01 2.03 -4.04
CA LEU A 103 -1.16 1.35 -4.64
C LEU A 103 -2.13 2.31 -5.33
N LEU A 104 -2.48 3.43 -4.68
CA LEU A 104 -3.35 4.45 -5.29
C LEU A 104 -2.72 5.05 -6.55
N LYS A 105 -1.41 5.37 -6.49
CA LYS A 105 -0.66 5.86 -7.65
C LYS A 105 -0.70 4.85 -8.80
N ASN A 106 -0.57 3.56 -8.52
CA ASN A 106 -0.63 2.51 -9.53
C ASN A 106 -2.03 2.42 -10.17
N LEU A 107 -3.11 2.53 -9.39
CA LEU A 107 -4.48 2.57 -9.93
C LEU A 107 -4.70 3.79 -10.84
N CYS A 108 -4.23 4.98 -10.42
CA CYS A 108 -4.28 6.17 -11.26
C CYS A 108 -3.47 5.99 -12.55
N ASN A 109 -2.26 5.42 -12.45
CA ASN A 109 -1.40 5.17 -13.60
C ASN A 109 -2.03 4.19 -14.60
N HIS A 110 -2.69 3.14 -14.11
CA HIS A 110 -3.44 2.18 -14.93
C HIS A 110 -4.45 2.90 -15.82
N LEU A 111 -5.29 3.75 -15.22
CA LEU A 111 -6.28 4.54 -15.97
C LEU A 111 -5.64 5.55 -16.93
N THR A 112 -4.55 6.22 -16.53
CA THR A 112 -3.87 7.20 -17.41
C THR A 112 -3.10 6.58 -18.57
N ASN A 113 -2.84 5.28 -18.53
CA ASN A 113 -2.22 4.51 -19.61
C ASN A 113 -3.25 3.88 -20.55
N ASP A 114 -4.48 4.41 -20.58
CA ASP A 114 -5.62 3.93 -21.37
C ASP A 114 -5.98 2.45 -21.09
N GLN A 115 -5.72 1.99 -19.87
CA GLN A 115 -6.13 0.66 -19.43
C GLN A 115 -7.42 0.76 -18.60
N ASP A 116 -8.44 0.02 -19.02
CA ASP A 116 -9.72 0.00 -18.35
C ASP A 116 -9.70 -0.95 -17.14
N ILE A 117 -10.52 -0.63 -16.14
CA ILE A 117 -10.77 -1.49 -14.97
C ILE A 117 -12.14 -2.13 -15.15
N THR A 118 -12.19 -3.46 -15.14
CA THR A 118 -13.45 -4.22 -15.24
C THR A 118 -13.87 -4.72 -13.86
N LEU A 119 -15.09 -4.37 -13.45
CA LEU A 119 -15.73 -4.82 -12.23
C LEU A 119 -16.40 -6.19 -12.44
N THR A 120 -16.39 -7.02 -11.40
CA THR A 120 -17.06 -8.32 -11.39
C THR A 120 -18.58 -8.16 -11.41
N ALA A 121 -19.29 -9.09 -12.09
CA ALA A 121 -20.75 -9.08 -12.19
C ALA A 121 -21.47 -9.04 -10.82
N ASP A 122 -20.87 -9.62 -9.79
CA ASP A 122 -21.39 -9.62 -8.42
C ASP A 122 -21.46 -8.19 -7.85
N ILE A 123 -20.46 -7.36 -8.10
CA ILE A 123 -20.42 -5.97 -7.65
C ILE A 123 -21.47 -5.15 -8.42
N VAL A 124 -21.52 -5.33 -9.74
CA VAL A 124 -22.46 -4.63 -10.61
C VAL A 124 -23.91 -4.90 -10.19
N SER A 125 -24.24 -6.17 -9.90
CA SER A 125 -25.59 -6.55 -9.46
C SER A 125 -25.89 -6.06 -8.03
N THR A 126 -24.95 -6.17 -7.10
CA THR A 126 -25.11 -5.74 -5.71
C THR A 126 -25.38 -4.24 -5.60
N TYR A 127 -24.64 -3.42 -6.35
CA TYR A 127 -24.72 -1.97 -6.30
C TYR A 127 -25.57 -1.35 -7.42
N LYS A 128 -26.19 -2.20 -8.27
CA LYS A 128 -27.04 -1.79 -9.42
C LYS A 128 -26.32 -0.78 -10.32
N LEU A 129 -25.09 -1.08 -10.69
CA LEU A 129 -24.27 -0.20 -11.51
C LEU A 129 -24.68 -0.29 -13.00
N PRO A 130 -24.70 0.83 -13.73
CA PRO A 130 -25.10 0.86 -15.15
C PRO A 130 -24.05 0.31 -16.11
N SER A 131 -22.78 0.25 -15.70
CA SER A 131 -21.67 -0.31 -16.48
C SER A 131 -20.81 -1.23 -15.61
N SER A 132 -20.11 -2.19 -16.24
CA SER A 132 -19.08 -3.01 -15.60
C SER A 132 -17.68 -2.47 -15.78
N THR A 133 -17.48 -1.44 -16.61
CA THR A 133 -16.16 -0.97 -17.02
C THR A 133 -15.95 0.48 -16.60
N ILE A 134 -14.78 0.76 -16.04
CA ILE A 134 -14.29 2.09 -15.67
C ILE A 134 -13.17 2.45 -16.64
N SER A 135 -13.39 3.50 -17.42
CA SER A 135 -12.45 3.99 -18.43
C SER A 135 -11.98 5.41 -18.13
N LEU A 136 -11.01 5.90 -18.91
CA LEU A 136 -10.48 7.25 -18.78
C LEU A 136 -11.43 8.34 -19.32
N GLN A 137 -12.39 7.99 -20.17
CA GLN A 137 -13.30 8.92 -20.86
C GLN A 137 -14.05 9.89 -19.93
N PRO A 138 -14.69 9.45 -18.83
CA PRO A 138 -15.41 10.37 -17.91
C PRO A 138 -14.50 11.45 -17.30
N PHE A 139 -13.22 11.15 -17.14
CA PHE A 139 -12.25 12.11 -16.62
C PHE A 139 -11.81 13.12 -17.69
N GLN A 140 -11.63 12.66 -18.93
CA GLN A 140 -11.32 13.54 -20.07
C GLN A 140 -12.47 14.52 -20.31
N ASP A 141 -13.71 14.03 -20.28
CA ASP A 141 -14.91 14.86 -20.43
C ASP A 141 -15.06 15.88 -19.31
N LEU A 142 -14.78 15.49 -18.06
CA LEU A 142 -14.75 16.43 -16.94
C LEU A 142 -13.68 17.52 -17.14
N ILE A 143 -12.50 17.18 -17.65
CA ILE A 143 -11.43 18.13 -17.95
C ILE A 143 -11.88 19.11 -19.04
N LEU A 144 -12.51 18.61 -20.10
CA LEU A 144 -13.04 19.44 -21.19
C LEU A 144 -14.14 20.37 -20.68
N PHE A 145 -15.08 19.85 -19.91
CA PHE A 145 -16.19 20.62 -19.35
C PHE A 145 -15.72 21.79 -18.47
N GLN A 146 -14.72 21.55 -17.61
CA GLN A 146 -14.21 22.58 -16.69
C GLN A 146 -13.16 23.51 -17.31
N ARG A 147 -12.79 23.32 -18.59
CA ARG A 147 -11.74 24.13 -19.26
C ARG A 147 -12.16 25.59 -19.39
N ASP A 148 -13.42 25.81 -19.77
CA ASP A 148 -13.96 27.12 -20.11
C ASP A 148 -14.79 27.74 -18.97
N GLN A 149 -14.80 27.10 -17.79
CA GLN A 149 -15.51 27.58 -16.62
C GLN A 149 -14.60 28.32 -15.64
N GLU A 150 -15.05 29.49 -15.17
CA GLU A 150 -14.38 30.23 -14.09
C GLU A 150 -14.45 29.45 -12.77
N LEU A 151 -15.58 28.78 -12.50
CA LEU A 151 -15.80 27.93 -11.34
C LEU A 151 -15.69 26.46 -11.72
N LYS A 152 -14.53 25.87 -11.48
CA LYS A 152 -14.28 24.45 -11.77
C LYS A 152 -14.89 23.56 -10.69
N LEU A 153 -15.52 22.46 -11.12
CA LEU A 153 -16.07 21.43 -10.22
C LEU A 153 -14.96 20.73 -9.42
N GLN A 154 -13.82 20.44 -10.06
CA GLN A 154 -12.64 19.90 -9.41
C GLN A 154 -11.38 20.68 -9.84
N PRO A 155 -11.06 21.80 -9.16
CA PRO A 155 -9.92 22.65 -9.51
C PRO A 155 -8.55 21.93 -9.40
N ARG A 156 -8.46 20.88 -8.58
CA ARG A 156 -7.21 20.14 -8.29
C ARG A 156 -7.09 18.84 -9.07
N LEU A 157 -7.86 18.69 -10.16
CA LEU A 157 -7.81 17.50 -10.99
C LEU A 157 -6.41 17.33 -11.58
N SER A 158 -5.78 16.22 -11.24
CA SER A 158 -4.46 15.83 -11.73
C SER A 158 -4.37 14.31 -11.76
N PRO A 159 -3.41 13.72 -12.49
CA PRO A 159 -3.21 12.26 -12.50
C PRO A 159 -3.07 11.65 -11.09
N LYS A 160 -2.55 12.42 -10.13
CA LYS A 160 -2.37 11.96 -8.74
C LYS A 160 -3.66 11.94 -7.91
N ASN A 161 -4.61 12.80 -8.25
CA ASN A 161 -5.87 12.97 -7.51
C ASN A 161 -7.09 12.57 -8.36
N LEU A 162 -6.88 11.67 -9.32
CA LEU A 162 -7.90 11.24 -10.26
C LEU A 162 -9.06 10.58 -9.51
N LEU A 163 -8.74 9.63 -8.63
CA LEU A 163 -9.68 8.84 -7.83
C LEU A 163 -9.96 9.52 -6.48
N SER A 164 -10.64 10.67 -6.52
CA SER A 164 -11.05 11.41 -5.32
C SER A 164 -12.57 11.52 -5.21
N HIS A 165 -13.09 11.71 -4.00
CA HIS A 165 -14.52 11.93 -3.77
C HIS A 165 -15.06 13.13 -4.58
N ALA A 166 -14.27 14.21 -4.65
CA ALA A 166 -14.64 15.39 -5.43
C ALA A 166 -14.69 15.10 -6.94
N THR A 167 -13.82 14.24 -7.47
CA THR A 167 -13.90 13.79 -8.87
C THR A 167 -15.17 12.97 -9.10
N GLY A 168 -15.48 12.03 -8.20
CA GLY A 168 -16.71 11.22 -8.30
C GLY A 168 -17.98 12.07 -8.25
N SER A 169 -18.02 13.03 -7.32
CA SER A 169 -19.13 13.99 -7.18
C SER A 169 -19.29 14.86 -8.43
N ALA A 170 -18.19 15.34 -9.02
CA ALA A 170 -18.22 16.14 -10.24
C ALA A 170 -18.77 15.34 -11.44
N ILE A 171 -18.35 14.09 -11.60
CA ILE A 171 -18.86 13.21 -12.67
C ILE A 171 -20.35 12.93 -12.48
N ARG A 172 -20.80 12.66 -11.25
CA ARG A 172 -22.23 12.47 -10.96
C ARG A 172 -23.04 13.72 -11.31
N PHE A 173 -22.52 14.91 -11.00
CA PHE A 173 -23.14 16.17 -11.37
C PHE A 173 -23.25 16.36 -12.89
N LEU A 174 -22.26 15.91 -13.67
CA LEU A 174 -22.33 15.95 -15.14
C LEU A 174 -23.47 15.10 -15.69
N VAL A 175 -23.64 13.88 -15.16
CA VAL A 175 -24.75 12.99 -15.55
C VAL A 175 -26.09 13.63 -15.17
N ASP A 176 -26.23 14.11 -13.94
CA ASP A 176 -27.50 14.62 -13.41
C ASP A 176 -27.95 15.95 -14.05
N LYS A 177 -27.01 16.79 -14.51
CA LYS A 177 -27.31 18.15 -15.00
C LYS A 177 -27.05 18.40 -16.47
N PHE A 178 -26.18 17.61 -17.11
CA PHE A 178 -25.74 17.84 -18.48
C PHE A 178 -25.98 16.63 -19.40
N ASP A 179 -26.79 15.66 -18.96
CA ASP A 179 -27.23 14.51 -19.76
C ASP A 179 -26.08 13.64 -20.30
N TYR A 180 -24.99 13.56 -19.53
CA TYR A 180 -23.89 12.65 -19.83
C TYR A 180 -24.32 11.19 -19.66
N PRO A 181 -23.65 10.23 -20.33
CA PRO A 181 -24.05 8.82 -20.29
C PRO A 181 -24.15 8.26 -18.86
N GLU A 182 -25.22 7.52 -18.56
CA GLU A 182 -25.41 6.89 -17.25
C GLU A 182 -24.28 5.94 -16.87
N SER A 183 -23.56 5.39 -17.87
CA SER A 183 -22.37 4.56 -17.64
C SER A 183 -21.32 5.24 -16.75
N TYR A 184 -21.27 6.58 -16.74
CA TYR A 184 -20.32 7.39 -15.96
C TYR A 184 -20.61 7.35 -14.46
N LEU A 185 -21.84 7.01 -14.05
CA LEU A 185 -22.19 6.82 -12.63
C LEU A 185 -21.39 5.68 -12.00
N THR A 186 -20.99 4.68 -12.79
CA THR A 186 -20.11 3.59 -12.35
C THR A 186 -18.74 4.13 -11.96
N THR A 187 -18.15 5.00 -12.79
CA THR A 187 -16.87 5.66 -12.51
C THR A 187 -16.96 6.59 -11.30
N ALA A 188 -18.07 7.32 -11.17
CA ALA A 188 -18.32 8.18 -10.01
C ALA A 188 -18.35 7.36 -8.70
N TRP A 189 -19.12 6.26 -8.69
CA TRP A 189 -19.17 5.33 -7.57
C TRP A 189 -17.78 4.77 -7.23
N TYR A 190 -17.03 4.32 -8.24
CA TYR A 190 -15.69 3.77 -8.03
C TYR A 190 -14.73 4.78 -7.41
N CYS A 191 -14.75 6.04 -7.86
CA CYS A 191 -13.93 7.10 -7.26
C CYS A 191 -14.25 7.28 -5.77
N GLU A 192 -15.53 7.27 -5.40
CA GLU A 192 -15.97 7.39 -3.99
C GLU A 192 -15.52 6.18 -3.15
N GLN A 193 -15.55 4.97 -3.72
CA GLN A 193 -15.08 3.77 -3.02
C GLN A 193 -13.57 3.80 -2.77
N VAL A 194 -12.78 4.16 -3.78
CA VAL A 194 -11.31 4.24 -3.66
C VAL A 194 -10.89 5.34 -2.70
N ASP A 195 -11.53 6.51 -2.76
CA ASP A 195 -11.28 7.62 -1.84
C ASP A 195 -11.59 7.22 -0.39
N HIS A 196 -12.75 6.58 -0.16
CA HIS A 196 -13.11 6.07 1.16
C HIS A 196 -12.12 5.02 1.68
N TRP A 197 -11.72 4.07 0.84
CA TRP A 197 -10.70 3.08 1.19
C TRP A 197 -9.37 3.75 1.55
N PHE A 198 -8.91 4.70 0.74
CA PHE A 198 -7.65 5.40 0.95
C PHE A 198 -7.65 6.19 2.26
N ASP A 199 -8.75 6.88 2.57
CA ASP A 199 -8.93 7.61 3.84
C ASP A 199 -8.89 6.67 5.05
N LEU A 200 -9.53 5.50 4.97
CA LEU A 200 -9.49 4.49 6.03
C LEU A 200 -8.08 3.95 6.28
N MET A 201 -7.35 3.68 5.19
CA MET A 201 -6.01 3.09 5.23
C MET A 201 -4.93 4.09 5.65
N THR A 202 -5.10 5.38 5.34
CA THR A 202 -4.10 6.43 5.63
C THR A 202 -4.42 7.30 6.84
N SER A 203 -5.59 7.10 7.48
CA SER A 203 -5.98 7.92 8.62
C SER A 203 -4.99 7.81 9.78
N ARG A 204 -4.60 8.99 10.29
CA ARG A 204 -3.66 9.17 11.40
C ARG A 204 -4.35 9.45 12.75
N ASN A 205 -5.69 9.51 12.76
CA ASN A 205 -6.49 9.83 13.94
C ASN A 205 -7.31 8.61 14.35
N LEU A 206 -7.35 8.27 15.65
CA LEU A 206 -8.11 7.11 16.16
C LEU A 206 -9.60 7.09 15.75
N GLY A 207 -10.21 8.26 15.54
CA GLY A 207 -11.61 8.36 15.09
C GLY A 207 -11.83 7.99 13.61
N THR A 208 -10.81 8.13 12.76
CA THR A 208 -10.89 7.83 11.32
C THR A 208 -10.11 6.59 10.90
N ALA A 209 -9.17 6.12 11.74
CA ALA A 209 -8.36 4.94 11.49
C ALA A 209 -9.18 3.65 11.42
N LEU A 210 -8.61 2.65 10.77
CA LEU A 210 -9.06 1.27 10.76
C LEU A 210 -9.25 0.75 12.19
N THR A 211 -10.50 0.74 12.63
CA THR A 211 -10.96 0.20 13.91
C THR A 211 -11.83 -1.01 13.60
N GLU A 212 -12.02 -1.92 14.57
CA GLU A 212 -12.81 -3.15 14.38
C GLU A 212 -14.20 -2.90 13.74
N LYS A 213 -14.87 -1.80 14.12
CA LYS A 213 -16.14 -1.36 13.54
C LYS A 213 -16.04 -0.98 12.06
N LYS A 214 -14.94 -0.34 11.65
CA LYS A 214 -14.69 0.08 10.26
C LYS A 214 -14.10 -1.03 9.41
N PHE A 215 -13.36 -1.95 10.03
CA PHE A 215 -12.87 -3.16 9.38
C PHE A 215 -14.02 -4.00 8.83
N LEU A 216 -15.13 -4.16 9.58
CA LEU A 216 -16.33 -4.83 9.08
C LEU A 216 -16.95 -4.16 7.84
N SER A 217 -16.77 -2.85 7.66
CA SER A 217 -17.20 -2.12 6.45
C SER A 217 -16.30 -2.44 5.26
N LEU A 218 -14.99 -2.56 5.49
CA LEU A 218 -14.00 -2.97 4.47
C LEU A 218 -14.16 -4.43 4.06
N VAL A 219 -14.48 -5.33 5.00
CA VAL A 219 -14.72 -6.75 4.72
C VAL A 219 -15.95 -6.96 3.84
N LYS A 220 -17.01 -6.19 4.08
CA LYS A 220 -18.18 -6.17 3.19
C LYS A 220 -17.83 -5.68 1.78
N PHE A 221 -16.86 -4.77 1.67
CA PHE A 221 -16.37 -4.25 0.40
C PHE A 221 -15.49 -5.27 -0.36
N SER A 222 -14.65 -6.03 0.33
CA SER A 222 -13.77 -7.03 -0.31
C SER A 222 -14.48 -8.33 -0.72
N GLY A 223 -15.78 -8.49 -0.41
CA GLY A 223 -16.55 -9.71 -0.70
C GLY A 223 -16.09 -10.94 0.10
N LEU A 224 -15.19 -10.76 1.07
CA LEU A 224 -14.66 -11.84 1.90
C LEU A 224 -15.63 -12.12 3.05
N THR A 225 -15.97 -13.38 3.25
CA THR A 225 -16.78 -13.81 4.40
C THR A 225 -15.95 -13.71 5.69
N THR A 226 -16.62 -13.45 6.82
CA THR A 226 -15.96 -13.40 8.14
C THR A 226 -15.29 -14.72 8.51
N SER A 227 -15.72 -15.83 7.91
CA SER A 227 -15.10 -17.16 7.97
C SER A 227 -13.78 -17.25 7.20
N GLU A 228 -13.69 -16.67 6.00
CA GLU A 228 -12.44 -16.65 5.20
C GLU A 228 -11.36 -15.80 5.85
N ILE A 229 -11.74 -14.71 6.52
CA ILE A 229 -10.80 -13.86 7.28
C ILE A 229 -10.30 -14.56 8.54
N LYS A 230 -11.18 -15.33 9.22
CA LYS A 230 -10.75 -16.20 10.32
C LYS A 230 -9.83 -17.33 9.84
N GLY A 231 -10.10 -17.90 8.65
CA GLY A 231 -9.23 -18.89 8.01
C GLY A 231 -7.92 -18.32 7.44
N LEU A 232 -7.83 -17.02 7.19
CA LEU A 232 -6.56 -16.32 6.84
C LEU A 232 -5.73 -15.97 8.07
N LEU A 233 -6.34 -15.94 9.25
CA LEU A 233 -5.68 -15.68 10.53
C LEU A 233 -5.02 -16.94 11.13
N ASP A 234 -5.47 -18.12 10.71
CA ASP A 234 -4.91 -19.42 11.07
C ASP A 234 -4.28 -20.09 9.82
N GLU A 235 -2.98 -20.41 9.90
CA GLU A 235 -2.13 -21.20 8.98
C GLU A 235 -1.24 -20.47 7.92
N ASP A 236 0.08 -20.57 8.15
CA ASP A 236 1.19 -20.83 7.21
C ASP A 236 1.22 -20.19 5.79
N LEU A 237 1.04 -18.87 5.72
CA LEU A 237 1.08 -18.09 4.47
C LEU A 237 2.49 -17.70 3.94
N LEU A 238 3.57 -18.06 4.64
CA LEU A 238 4.94 -17.64 4.28
C LEU A 238 5.43 -18.24 2.95
N GLY A 239 4.92 -19.40 2.55
CA GLY A 239 5.36 -20.11 1.33
C GLY A 239 4.80 -19.57 0.01
N GLY A 240 3.62 -18.93 0.03
CA GLY A 240 2.91 -18.50 -1.19
C GLY A 240 3.23 -17.08 -1.64
N TYR A 241 3.38 -16.15 -0.69
CA TYR A 241 3.45 -14.71 -0.99
C TYR A 241 4.82 -14.23 -1.50
N LEU A 242 5.88 -15.00 -1.26
CA LEU A 242 7.22 -14.68 -1.78
C LEU A 242 7.35 -14.83 -3.30
N ARG A 243 6.37 -15.44 -3.99
CA ARG A 243 6.40 -15.57 -5.46
C ARG A 243 6.04 -14.27 -6.20
N ASN A 244 5.20 -13.40 -5.64
CA ASN A 244 4.62 -12.25 -6.36
C ASN A 244 5.15 -10.87 -5.91
N MET A 245 6.27 -10.80 -5.20
CA MET A 245 6.94 -9.51 -4.98
C MET A 245 7.56 -9.02 -6.30
N ASP A 246 6.84 -8.19 -7.05
CA ASP A 246 7.45 -7.33 -8.06
C ASP A 246 8.08 -6.11 -7.39
N ASN A 247 9.21 -5.69 -7.96
CA ASN A 247 10.07 -4.63 -7.45
C ASN A 247 9.30 -3.33 -7.21
N SER A 248 9.59 -2.66 -6.11
CA SER A 248 9.03 -1.38 -5.63
C SER A 248 7.70 -1.47 -4.87
N SER A 249 7.75 -1.87 -3.60
CA SER A 249 6.75 -1.45 -2.60
C SER A 249 7.33 -1.60 -1.21
N SER A 250 7.29 -0.53 -0.43
CA SER A 250 7.55 -0.53 1.00
C SER A 250 6.53 -1.44 1.68
N VAL A 251 7.01 -2.39 2.50
CA VAL A 251 6.17 -3.37 3.20
C VAL A 251 6.14 -3.01 4.68
N LEU A 252 4.95 -2.85 5.26
CA LEU A 252 4.75 -2.73 6.69
C LEU A 252 4.37 -4.11 7.26
N VAL A 253 5.20 -4.66 8.14
CA VAL A 253 4.95 -5.94 8.81
C VAL A 253 4.51 -5.69 10.26
N ILE A 254 3.25 -5.97 10.63
CA ILE A 254 2.73 -5.81 11.99
C ILE A 254 2.74 -7.16 12.71
N ALA A 255 3.44 -7.27 13.85
CA ALA A 255 3.46 -8.51 14.64
C ALA A 255 2.47 -8.46 15.82
N ARG A 256 1.72 -9.55 16.07
CA ARG A 256 0.82 -9.68 17.23
C ARG A 256 1.45 -10.57 18.31
N ASN A 257 1.48 -10.08 19.54
CA ASN A 257 1.90 -10.83 20.73
C ASN A 257 0.83 -11.87 21.08
N ALA A 258 1.13 -13.16 20.90
CA ALA A 258 0.39 -14.25 21.52
C ALA A 258 1.11 -14.59 22.83
N ILE A 259 0.64 -14.02 23.93
CA ILE A 259 0.92 -14.56 25.25
C ILE A 259 -0.18 -15.58 25.49
N ASP A 260 0.12 -16.86 25.29
CA ASP A 260 -0.62 -17.91 25.98
C ASP A 260 0.03 -18.06 27.36
N GLU A 261 -0.71 -17.60 28.37
CA GLU A 261 -0.64 -18.16 29.72
C GLU A 261 -1.22 -19.58 29.66
N GLU A 262 -0.41 -20.55 30.06
CA GLU A 262 -0.72 -21.85 30.69
C GLU A 262 0.40 -22.85 30.30
N ALA A 263 1.07 -23.59 31.18
CA ALA A 263 0.72 -24.05 32.51
C ALA A 263 1.99 -24.40 33.33
N GLN A 264 1.87 -24.20 34.65
CA GLN A 264 2.56 -24.86 35.78
C GLN A 264 4.09 -24.95 35.81
#